data_AF-A0A2V9G670-F1
#
_entry.id   AF-A0A2V9G670-F1
#
_cell.length_a   1.000
_cell.length_b   1.000
_cell.length_c   1.000
_cell.angle_alpha   90.00
_cell.angle_beta   90.00
_cell.angle_gamma   90.00
#
_symmetry.space_group_name_H-M   'P 1'
#
loop_
_entity.id
_entity.type
_entity.pdbx_description
1 polymer ?
#
loop_
_entity_poly.entity_id
_entity_poly.type
_entity_poly.pdbx_seq_one_letter_code
_entity_poly.pdbx_strand_id
1 'polypeptide(L)'
;MVSYASTIRALAEVRISSAKLKTLAEHVFAGCDEKDGLKDGLIDDPRKCGFTPSRDLPKCPGDSNNVDCFTLKEIAALEKIYADVLSQGKRFFPGWPVGAEIAAHGSSGWISWLVRDNDRLVSVLFGESFFRYMPFPETDPKYDLARFDF
;
A
#
# COMPACT_ATOMS: atom_id res chain seq x y z
N MET A 1 5.61 11.67 -5.73
CA MET A 1 6.44 10.69 -6.49
C MET A 1 7.36 9.87 -5.58
N VAL A 2 7.93 10.46 -4.52
CA VAL A 2 8.75 9.74 -3.53
C VAL A 2 7.99 8.61 -2.83
N SER A 3 6.73 8.82 -2.46
CA SER A 3 5.89 7.76 -1.88
C SER A 3 5.74 6.56 -2.81
N TYR A 4 5.51 6.80 -4.11
CA TYR A 4 5.47 5.72 -5.09
C TYR A 4 6.80 4.97 -5.17
N ALA A 5 7.95 5.66 -5.18
CA ALA A 5 9.25 4.98 -5.16
C ALA A 5 9.41 4.05 -3.95
N SER A 6 8.98 4.49 -2.76
CA SER A 6 8.98 3.67 -1.55
C SER A 6 8.05 2.45 -1.67
N THR A 7 6.79 2.67 -2.08
CA THR A 7 5.79 1.61 -2.26
C THR A 7 6.23 0.58 -3.30
N ILE A 8 6.85 1.03 -4.40
CA ILE A 8 7.31 0.15 -5.47
C ILE A 8 8.45 -0.75 -4.99
N ARG A 9 9.39 -0.22 -4.20
CA ARG A 9 10.40 -1.05 -3.54
C ARG A 9 9.78 -2.07 -2.59
N ALA A 10 8.70 -1.71 -1.88
CA ALA A 10 7.99 -2.64 -1.02
C ALA A 10 7.33 -3.78 -1.81
N LEU A 11 6.81 -3.50 -3.00
CA LEU A 11 6.09 -4.45 -3.87
C LEU A 11 6.98 -5.11 -4.95
N ALA A 12 8.28 -4.80 -4.99
CA ALA A 12 9.19 -5.33 -6.00
C ALA A 12 9.35 -6.86 -5.91
N GLU A 13 9.39 -7.37 -4.68
CA GLU A 13 9.65 -8.79 -4.38
C GLU A 13 8.38 -9.55 -3.96
N VAL A 14 7.24 -8.87 -3.86
CA VAL A 14 5.98 -9.45 -3.40
C VAL A 14 4.78 -8.71 -4.00
N ARG A 15 3.85 -9.47 -4.58
CA ARG A 15 2.57 -8.94 -5.06
C ARG A 15 1.47 -9.37 -4.13
N ILE A 16 0.64 -8.40 -3.76
CA ILE A 16 -0.63 -8.66 -3.08
C ILE A 16 -1.65 -8.86 -4.19
N SER A 17 -2.30 -10.03 -4.23
CA SER A 17 -3.34 -10.30 -5.22
C SER A 17 -4.59 -9.48 -4.94
N SER A 18 -5.31 -9.09 -6.00
CA SER A 18 -6.59 -8.41 -5.86
C SER A 18 -7.61 -9.23 -5.07
N ALA A 19 -7.52 -10.56 -5.12
CA ALA A 19 -8.39 -11.46 -4.37
C ALA A 19 -8.29 -11.24 -2.85
N LYS A 20 -7.14 -10.77 -2.33
CA LYS A 20 -6.92 -10.52 -0.90
C LYS A 20 -7.48 -9.20 -0.40
N LEU A 21 -7.89 -8.30 -1.30
CA LEU A 21 -8.33 -6.95 -0.93
C LEU A 21 -9.57 -6.98 -0.04
N LYS A 22 -10.47 -7.94 -0.27
CA LYS A 22 -11.64 -8.14 0.59
C LYS A 22 -11.23 -8.52 2.01
N THR A 23 -10.40 -9.54 2.16
CA THR A 23 -9.87 -9.98 3.47
C THR A 23 -9.11 -8.85 4.17
N LEU A 24 -8.27 -8.11 3.42
CA LEU A 24 -7.55 -6.96 3.97
C LEU A 24 -8.53 -5.90 4.50
N ALA A 25 -9.53 -5.54 3.70
CA ALA A 25 -10.53 -4.54 4.09
C ALA A 25 -11.34 -4.99 5.32
N GLU A 26 -11.79 -6.24 5.38
CA GLU A 26 -12.52 -6.75 6.55
C GLU A 26 -11.73 -6.59 7.85
N HIS A 27 -10.43 -6.89 7.83
CA HIS A 27 -9.56 -6.72 9.00
C HIS A 27 -9.26 -5.26 9.33
N VAL A 28 -9.10 -4.40 8.31
CA VAL A 28 -8.96 -2.95 8.51
C VAL A 28 -10.21 -2.37 9.17
N PHE A 29 -11.38 -2.58 8.58
CA PHE A 29 -12.64 -2.02 9.08
C PHE A 29 -13.03 -2.58 10.45
N ALA A 30 -12.73 -3.85 10.74
CA ALA A 30 -12.93 -4.40 12.08
C ALA A 30 -12.16 -3.64 13.18
N GLY A 31 -11.03 -3.03 12.85
CA GLY A 31 -10.23 -2.22 13.78
C GLY A 31 -10.50 -0.71 13.71
N CYS A 32 -11.12 -0.22 12.62
CA CYS A 32 -11.18 1.20 12.29
C CYS A 32 -12.58 1.82 12.26
N ASP A 33 -13.62 1.09 11.84
CA ASP A 33 -14.98 1.60 11.56
C ASP A 33 -15.57 2.33 12.78
N GLU A 34 -15.72 1.62 13.90
CA GLU A 34 -16.34 2.17 15.12
C GLU A 34 -15.49 3.23 15.87
N LYS A 35 -14.35 3.68 15.32
CA LYS A 35 -13.46 4.65 15.99
C LYS A 35 -14.01 6.07 16.03
N ASP A 36 -14.94 6.39 15.16
CA ASP A 36 -15.68 7.66 15.19
C ASP A 36 -16.96 7.58 16.05
N GLY A 37 -17.29 6.39 16.57
CA GLY A 37 -18.46 6.14 17.42
C GLY A 37 -19.66 5.58 16.66
N LEU A 38 -19.53 5.28 15.37
CA LEU A 38 -20.57 4.65 14.56
C LEU A 38 -20.01 3.43 13.81
N LYS A 39 -20.82 2.37 13.70
CA LYS A 39 -20.47 1.19 12.90
C LYS A 39 -21.32 1.17 11.64
N ASP A 40 -20.92 1.93 10.65
CA ASP A 40 -21.64 2.13 9.39
C ASP A 40 -20.84 1.69 8.16
N GLY A 41 -19.64 1.12 8.37
CA GLY A 41 -18.74 0.73 7.29
C GLY A 41 -18.02 1.91 6.67
N LEU A 42 -17.84 3.00 7.41
CA LEU A 42 -17.08 4.18 7.03
C LEU A 42 -15.90 4.37 8.00
N ILE A 43 -14.78 4.88 7.49
CA ILE A 43 -13.68 5.34 8.34
C ILE A 43 -13.63 6.86 8.17
N ASP A 44 -14.26 7.60 9.08
CA ASP A 44 -14.33 9.07 9.00
C ASP A 44 -12.96 9.73 9.21
N ASP A 45 -12.19 9.26 10.20
CA ASP A 45 -10.83 9.73 10.47
C ASP A 45 -9.81 8.58 10.50
N PRO A 46 -9.17 8.26 9.35
CA PRO A 46 -8.16 7.21 9.26
C PRO A 46 -6.99 7.37 10.23
N ARG A 47 -6.71 8.59 10.71
CA ARG A 47 -5.59 8.87 11.64
C ARG A 47 -5.84 8.33 13.04
N LYS A 48 -7.11 8.09 13.40
CA LYS A 48 -7.50 7.46 14.67
C LYS A 48 -7.45 5.94 14.61
N CYS A 49 -7.32 5.36 13.41
CA CYS A 49 -7.20 3.93 13.31
C CYS A 49 -5.77 3.47 13.61
N GLY A 50 -5.64 2.63 14.64
CA GLY A 50 -4.38 2.01 15.03
C GLY A 50 -4.08 0.68 14.33
N PHE A 51 -4.69 0.41 13.17
CA PHE A 51 -4.51 -0.84 12.41
C PHE A 51 -3.01 -1.07 12.11
N THR A 52 -2.55 -2.29 12.30
CA THR A 52 -1.17 -2.69 12.06
C THR A 52 -1.15 -4.06 11.40
N PRO A 53 -0.73 -4.19 10.13
CA PRO A 53 -0.77 -5.45 9.37
C PRO A 53 -0.20 -6.65 10.12
N SER A 54 0.95 -6.50 10.77
CA SER A 54 1.62 -7.60 11.48
C SER A 54 0.91 -8.11 12.72
N ARG A 55 0.05 -7.27 13.33
CA ARG A 55 -0.77 -7.58 14.50
C ARG A 55 -2.15 -8.10 14.11
N ASP A 56 -2.78 -7.45 13.13
CA ASP A 56 -4.22 -7.57 12.88
C ASP A 56 -4.54 -8.52 11.72
N LEU A 57 -3.58 -8.82 10.83
CA LEU A 57 -3.82 -9.72 9.70
C LEU A 57 -3.50 -11.18 10.02
N PRO A 58 -4.32 -12.12 9.50
CA PRO A 58 -4.08 -13.54 9.65
C PRO A 58 -2.84 -13.94 8.85
N LYS A 59 -1.87 -14.57 9.53
CA LYS A 59 -0.64 -15.08 8.90
C LYS A 59 -0.91 -16.40 8.19
N CYS A 60 -0.37 -16.56 6.99
CA CYS A 60 -0.51 -17.82 6.26
C CYS A 60 0.21 -18.99 6.96
N PRO A 61 -0.46 -20.13 7.20
CA PRO A 61 0.19 -21.32 7.75
C PRO A 61 1.36 -21.77 6.87
N GLY A 62 2.53 -21.95 7.46
CA GLY A 62 3.75 -22.31 6.74
C GLY A 62 4.17 -21.30 5.67
N ASP A 63 3.67 -20.06 5.73
CA ASP A 63 3.85 -19.01 4.71
C ASP A 63 3.29 -19.39 3.32
N SER A 64 2.38 -20.36 3.27
CA SER A 64 1.73 -20.81 2.04
C SER A 64 0.63 -19.84 1.62
N ASN A 65 0.84 -19.17 0.49
CA ASN A 65 -0.05 -18.11 0.00
C ASN A 65 -1.51 -18.58 -0.19
N ASN A 66 -2.47 -17.85 0.39
CA ASN A 66 -3.92 -18.08 0.26
C ASN A 66 -4.67 -16.74 0.33
N VAL A 67 -5.91 -16.68 -0.18
CA VAL A 67 -6.77 -15.50 -0.20
C VAL A 67 -7.20 -15.03 1.20
N ASP A 68 -7.30 -15.95 2.15
CA ASP A 68 -7.77 -15.68 3.52
C ASP A 68 -6.64 -15.33 4.52
N CYS A 69 -5.39 -15.23 4.05
CA CYS A 69 -4.23 -14.96 4.89
C CYS A 69 -3.16 -14.16 4.17
N PHE A 70 -2.16 -13.69 4.91
CA PHE A 70 -1.03 -12.92 4.39
C PHE A 70 0.28 -13.60 4.77
N THR A 71 1.15 -13.75 3.77
CA THR A 71 2.53 -14.19 3.97
C THR A 71 3.32 -13.12 4.71
N LEU A 72 4.46 -13.50 5.30
CA LEU A 72 5.34 -12.57 6.00
C LEU A 72 5.82 -11.44 5.07
N LYS A 73 6.08 -11.76 3.80
CA LYS A 73 6.47 -10.76 2.80
C LYS A 73 5.33 -9.81 2.46
N GLU A 74 4.10 -10.31 2.32
CA GLU A 74 2.93 -9.44 2.05
C GLU A 74 2.64 -8.52 3.24
N ILE A 75 2.73 -9.03 4.47
CA ILE A 75 2.61 -8.23 5.70
C ILE A 75 3.67 -7.12 5.70
N ALA A 76 4.94 -7.46 5.45
CA ALA A 76 6.02 -6.47 5.42
C ALA A 76 5.82 -5.41 4.31
N ALA A 77 5.24 -5.77 3.17
CA ALA A 77 4.89 -4.82 2.13
C ALA A 77 3.73 -3.90 2.54
N LEU A 78 2.68 -4.45 3.16
CA LEU A 78 1.55 -3.67 3.70
C LEU A 78 2.01 -2.69 4.78
N GLU A 79 2.88 -3.11 5.70
CA GLU A 79 3.47 -2.23 6.72
C GLU A 79 4.15 -1.02 6.06
N LYS A 80 4.91 -1.23 4.97
CA LYS A 80 5.55 -0.13 4.23
C LYS A 80 4.57 0.75 3.47
N ILE A 81 3.43 0.20 3.02
CA ILE A 81 2.38 0.98 2.34
C ILE A 81 1.71 1.93 3.33
N TYR A 82 1.38 1.45 4.53
CA TYR A 82 0.71 2.24 5.57
C TYR A 82 1.66 3.11 6.41
N ALA A 83 2.95 2.80 6.44
CA ALA A 83 3.94 3.58 7.17
C ALA A 83 4.32 4.88 6.45
N ASP A 84 4.70 5.88 7.23
CA ASP A 84 5.30 7.10 6.72
C ASP A 84 6.64 6.83 6.04
N VAL A 85 6.90 7.57 4.97
CA VAL A 85 8.25 7.68 4.41
C VAL A 85 9.03 8.71 5.21
N LEU A 86 10.10 8.27 5.87
CA LEU A 86 10.96 9.11 6.70
C LEU A 86 12.27 9.42 5.97
N SER A 87 12.70 10.68 5.91
CA SER A 87 14.04 11.07 5.47
C SER A 87 14.75 11.76 6.64
N GLN A 88 15.97 11.31 6.97
CA GLN A 88 16.78 11.83 8.09
C GLN A 88 16.01 11.90 9.42
N GLY A 89 15.17 10.89 9.70
CA GLY A 89 14.36 10.81 10.92
C GLY A 89 13.15 11.75 10.96
N LYS A 90 12.88 12.50 9.89
CA LYS A 90 11.69 13.36 9.76
C LYS A 90 10.72 12.78 8.73
N ARG A 91 9.42 12.93 8.98
CA ARG A 91 8.38 12.54 8.01
C ARG A 91 8.56 13.36 6.73
N PHE A 92 8.82 12.65 5.63
CA PHE A 92 8.92 13.21 4.29
C PHE A 92 7.58 13.10 3.54
N PHE A 93 6.92 11.94 3.64
CA PHE A 93 5.59 11.72 3.07
C PHE A 93 4.76 10.83 4.00
N PRO A 94 3.46 11.10 4.19
CA PRO A 94 2.61 10.23 4.99
C PRO A 94 2.43 8.86 4.34
N GLY A 95 2.19 7.82 5.14
CA GLY A 95 1.73 6.54 4.61
C GLY A 95 0.39 6.65 3.90
N TRP A 96 0.02 5.62 3.14
CA TRP A 96 -1.32 5.54 2.58
C TRP A 96 -2.35 5.43 3.71
N PRO A 97 -3.46 6.19 3.66
CA PRO A 97 -4.52 6.05 4.65
C PRO A 97 -5.24 4.70 4.47
N VAL A 98 -5.70 4.13 5.59
CA VAL A 98 -6.67 3.04 5.59
C VAL A 98 -8.03 3.48 5.04
N GLY A 99 -8.82 2.54 4.56
CA GLY A 99 -10.17 2.72 4.04
C GLY A 99 -10.29 2.65 2.51
N ALA A 100 -9.17 2.68 1.78
CA ALA A 100 -9.17 2.58 0.33
C ALA A 100 -9.11 1.13 -0.19
N GLU A 101 -8.99 0.14 0.70
CA GLU A 101 -8.86 -1.28 0.38
C GLU A 101 -10.16 -1.85 -0.21
N ILE A 102 -11.31 -1.23 0.09
CA ILE A 102 -12.60 -1.48 -0.53
C ILE A 102 -13.33 -0.12 -0.67
N ALA A 103 -13.88 0.21 -1.84
CA ALA A 103 -14.75 1.38 -1.98
C ALA A 103 -16.21 0.99 -1.75
N ALA A 104 -17.04 1.99 -1.44
CA ALA A 104 -18.47 1.87 -1.13
C ALA A 104 -19.32 1.12 -2.19
N HIS A 105 -18.81 0.90 -3.41
CA HIS A 105 -19.48 0.17 -4.49
C HIS A 105 -18.84 -1.19 -4.80
N GLY A 106 -18.05 -1.76 -3.88
CA GLY A 106 -17.44 -3.08 -4.00
C GLY A 106 -16.14 -3.12 -4.84
N SER A 107 -15.73 -2.00 -5.44
CA SER A 107 -14.45 -1.86 -6.15
C SER A 107 -13.40 -1.25 -5.23
N SER A 108 -12.19 -1.80 -5.17
CA SER A 108 -11.13 -1.23 -4.33
C SER A 108 -10.45 -0.02 -4.98
N GLY A 109 -10.16 1.03 -4.20
CA GLY A 109 -9.35 2.17 -4.66
C GLY A 109 -7.89 1.80 -4.93
N TRP A 110 -7.44 0.64 -4.42
CA TRP A 110 -6.11 0.12 -4.66
C TRP A 110 -5.96 -0.52 -6.03
N ILE A 111 -7.06 -0.89 -6.68
CA ILE A 111 -7.03 -1.52 -8.01
C ILE A 111 -6.33 -0.58 -8.99
N SER A 112 -5.38 -1.15 -9.74
CA SER A 112 -4.49 -0.46 -10.68
C SER A 112 -3.40 0.41 -10.06
N TRP A 113 -3.63 1.03 -8.90
CA TRP A 113 -2.64 1.91 -8.25
C TRP A 113 -1.63 1.16 -7.38
N LEU A 114 -2.11 0.28 -6.52
CA LEU A 114 -1.31 -0.47 -5.54
C LEU A 114 -1.38 -1.98 -5.77
N VAL A 115 -2.52 -2.47 -6.29
CA VAL A 115 -2.76 -3.88 -6.52
C VAL A 115 -3.28 -4.11 -7.94
N ARG A 116 -2.68 -5.08 -8.64
CA ARG A 116 -3.07 -5.53 -9.97
C ARG A 116 -2.46 -6.90 -10.25
N ASP A 117 -3.26 -7.85 -10.73
CA ASP A 117 -2.78 -9.24 -10.89
C ASP A 117 -1.88 -9.43 -12.12
N ASN A 118 -2.22 -8.82 -13.26
CA ASN A 118 -1.59 -9.17 -14.55
C ASN A 118 -0.95 -8.00 -15.31
N ASP A 119 -0.65 -6.88 -14.64
CA ASP A 119 -0.11 -5.69 -15.32
C ASP A 119 0.77 -4.84 -14.40
N ARG A 120 1.52 -3.89 -14.98
CA ARG A 120 2.24 -2.88 -14.21
C ARG A 120 1.23 -1.96 -13.49
N LEU A 121 1.60 -1.56 -12.27
CA LEU A 121 0.83 -0.61 -11.48
C LEU A 121 0.94 0.80 -12.08
N VAL A 122 -0.14 1.56 -12.03
CA VAL A 122 -0.17 2.98 -12.45
C VAL A 122 0.82 3.78 -11.63
N SER A 123 0.98 3.48 -10.34
CA SER A 123 1.99 4.12 -9.47
C SER A 123 3.42 3.92 -10.00
N VAL A 124 3.72 2.75 -10.56
CA VAL A 124 5.02 2.46 -11.21
C VAL A 124 5.19 3.30 -12.46
N LEU A 125 4.19 3.30 -13.35
CA LEU A 125 4.26 4.05 -14.61
C LEU A 125 4.41 5.56 -14.36
N PHE A 126 3.65 6.09 -13.41
CA PHE A 126 3.76 7.49 -13.00
C PHE A 126 5.13 7.77 -12.40
N GLY A 127 5.56 6.94 -11.44
CA GLY A 127 6.86 7.06 -10.78
C GLY A 127 8.01 7.11 -11.76
N GLU A 128 8.13 6.11 -12.63
CA GLU A 128 9.17 6.04 -13.65
C GLU A 128 9.12 7.22 -14.61
N SER A 129 7.94 7.57 -15.12
CA SER A 129 7.82 8.67 -16.08
C SER A 129 8.26 10.00 -15.47
N PHE A 130 7.95 10.24 -14.19
CA PHE A 130 8.48 11.42 -13.50
C PHE A 130 9.99 11.35 -13.43
N PHE A 131 10.57 10.31 -12.83
CA PHE A 131 12.02 10.27 -12.57
C PHE A 131 12.88 10.22 -13.83
N ARG A 132 12.36 9.73 -14.96
CA ARG A 132 13.09 9.72 -16.23
C ARG A 132 13.13 11.07 -16.93
N TYR A 133 12.13 11.92 -16.72
CA TYR A 133 11.88 13.07 -17.60
C TYR A 133 11.66 14.42 -16.92
N MET A 134 11.49 14.48 -15.58
CA MET A 134 11.09 15.71 -14.89
C MET A 134 12.05 16.25 -13.82
N PRO A 135 12.56 15.45 -12.85
CA PRO A 135 13.21 16.02 -11.66
C PRO A 135 14.68 16.35 -11.85
N PHE A 136 15.32 15.86 -12.91
CA PHE A 136 16.75 16.03 -13.17
C PHE A 136 16.98 17.02 -14.32
N PRO A 137 18.09 17.79 -14.31
CA PRO A 137 18.43 18.70 -15.41
C PRO A 137 18.63 17.97 -16.74
N GLU A 138 19.21 16.77 -16.70
CA GLU A 138 19.35 15.87 -17.84
C GLU A 138 18.34 14.73 -17.74
N THR A 139 17.76 14.34 -18.88
CA THR A 139 16.82 13.22 -18.92
C THR A 139 17.58 11.89 -18.88
N ASP A 140 17.07 10.95 -18.10
CA ASP A 140 17.57 9.57 -18.06
C ASP A 140 16.39 8.61 -18.34
N PRO A 141 16.15 8.25 -19.61
CA PRO A 141 15.07 7.33 -19.99
C PRO A 141 15.18 5.92 -19.38
N LYS A 142 16.36 5.57 -18.85
CA LYS A 142 16.64 4.26 -18.26
C LYS A 142 16.70 4.31 -16.73
N TYR A 143 16.31 5.44 -16.13
CA TYR A 143 16.31 5.58 -14.68
C TYR A 143 15.51 4.45 -14.03
N ASP A 144 16.16 3.77 -13.09
CA ASP A 144 15.57 2.73 -12.26
C ASP A 144 15.06 3.35 -10.97
N LEU A 145 13.73 3.37 -10.84
CA LEU A 145 13.05 3.93 -9.69
C LEU A 145 13.42 3.24 -8.38
N ALA A 146 13.82 1.97 -8.42
CA ALA A 146 14.28 1.23 -7.25
C ALA A 146 15.61 1.78 -6.70
N ARG A 147 16.35 2.61 -7.45
CA ARG A 147 17.60 3.25 -6.99
C ARG A 147 17.40 4.62 -6.35
N PHE A 148 16.20 5.19 -6.39
CA PHE A 148 15.93 6.53 -5.86
C PHE A 148 16.06 6.60 -4.34
N ASP A 149 17.01 7.37 -3.83
CA ASP A 149 17.21 7.61 -2.40
C ASP A 149 16.70 9.01 -2.00
N PHE A 150 16.12 9.15 -0.80
CA PHE A 150 15.43 10.37 -0.33
C PHE A 150 16.02 10.96 0.94
#